data_AF-A0A969JG32-F1
#
_entry.id   AF-A0A969JG32-F1
#
_cell.length_a   1.000
_cell.length_b   1.000
_cell.length_c   1.000
_cell.angle_alpha   90.00
_cell.angle_beta   90.00
_cell.angle_gamma   90.00
#
_symmetry.space_group_name_H-M   'P 1'
#
loop_
_entity.id
_entity.type
_entity.pdbx_description
1 polymer ?
#
loop_
_entity_poly.entity_id
_entity_poly.type
_entity_poly.pdbx_seq_one_letter_code
_entity_poly.pdbx_strand_id
1 'polypeptide(L)'
;MRNPQHMMGWGWIQSPLEERDAKNKKKMLWQCGESGGFAGFMGFVKENQTAVIVLSNSSSSVDDIGQNVLINLEKMAKKMDSTFPVPKER
;
A
#
# COMPACT_ATOMS: atom_id res chain seq x y z
N MET A 1 3.10 20.18 8.75
CA MET A 1 1.90 19.85 9.56
C MET A 1 1.56 18.39 9.27
N ARG A 2 1.49 17.51 10.27
CA ARG A 2 1.19 16.07 10.06
C ARG A 2 -0.33 15.88 9.96
N ASN A 3 -0.78 15.23 8.88
CA ASN A 3 -2.18 14.98 8.58
C ASN A 3 -2.80 13.97 9.60
N PRO A 4 -4.03 14.17 10.13
CA PRO A 4 -4.52 13.47 11.33
C PRO A 4 -4.97 12.00 11.15
N GLN A 5 -4.55 11.27 10.11
CA GLN A 5 -5.17 9.97 9.75
C GLN A 5 -4.26 8.75 9.92
N HIS A 6 -3.04 8.92 10.44
CA HIS A 6 -2.12 7.80 10.67
C HIS A 6 -2.25 7.27 12.11
N MET A 7 -2.90 6.12 12.29
CA MET A 7 -2.71 5.34 13.51
C MET A 7 -1.34 4.68 13.44
N MET A 8 -0.46 5.04 14.38
CA MET A 8 0.84 4.41 14.57
C MET A 8 0.65 3.19 15.48
N GLY A 9 0.86 2.00 14.94
CA GLY A 9 0.92 0.76 15.73
C GLY A 9 2.30 0.14 15.54
N TRP A 10 3.10 0.08 16.62
CA TRP A 10 4.36 -0.69 16.65
C TRP A 10 5.39 -0.26 15.58
N GLY A 11 5.42 1.04 15.23
CA GLY A 11 6.34 1.59 14.23
C GLY A 11 5.82 1.56 12.78
N TRP A 12 4.60 1.06 12.57
CA TRP A 12 3.95 1.05 11.26
C TRP A 12 2.96 2.19 11.10
N ILE A 13 2.88 2.70 9.88
CA ILE A 13 1.91 3.68 9.43
C ILE A 13 0.73 2.95 8.81
N GLN A 14 -0.49 3.29 9.22
CA GLN A 14 -1.70 2.83 8.56
C GLN A 14 -2.42 4.00 7.88
N SER A 15 -2.69 3.88 6.58
CA SER A 15 -3.40 4.89 5.78
C SER A 15 -4.49 4.24 4.90
N PRO A 16 -5.47 5.02 4.41
CA PRO A 16 -6.33 4.56 3.32
C PRO A 16 -5.48 4.19 2.10
N LEU A 17 -5.92 3.18 1.33
CA LEU A 17 -5.25 2.79 0.09
C LEU A 17 -5.45 3.84 -1.03
N GLU A 18 -6.64 4.39 -1.15
CA GLU A 18 -6.97 5.54 -2.00
C GLU A 18 -7.83 6.54 -1.20
N GLU A 19 -7.92 7.80 -1.62
CA GLU A 19 -8.74 8.82 -0.93
C GLU A 19 -10.21 8.39 -0.78
N ARG A 20 -10.76 7.75 -1.83
CA ARG A 20 -12.13 7.19 -1.80
C ARG A 20 -12.31 6.11 -0.72
N ASP A 21 -11.22 5.46 -0.33
CA ASP A 21 -11.24 4.40 0.67
C ASP A 21 -11.10 4.94 2.10
N ALA A 22 -11.02 6.26 2.31
CA ALA A 22 -11.05 6.86 3.65
C ALA A 22 -12.32 6.49 4.45
N LYS A 23 -13.42 6.17 3.76
CA LYS A 23 -14.66 5.65 4.36
C LYS A 23 -14.77 4.12 4.30
N ASN A 24 -13.97 3.45 3.47
CA ASN A 24 -13.92 2.00 3.38
C ASN A 24 -12.93 1.42 4.39
N LYS A 25 -13.00 0.10 4.58
CA LYS A 25 -12.08 -0.63 5.46
C LYS A 25 -10.74 -0.98 4.77
N LYS A 26 -10.56 -0.71 3.48
CA LYS A 26 -9.31 -1.02 2.76
C LYS A 26 -8.20 -0.07 3.16
N LYS A 27 -7.17 -0.64 3.78
CA LYS A 27 -6.07 0.10 4.39
C LYS A 27 -4.75 -0.44 3.91
N MET A 28 -3.81 0.46 3.70
CA MET A 28 -2.41 0.15 3.52
C MET A 28 -1.72 0.22 4.87
N LEU A 29 -0.97 -0.81 5.21
CA LEU A 29 -0.02 -0.80 6.32
C LEU A 29 1.38 -0.66 5.72
N TRP A 30 2.15 0.33 6.14
CA TRP A 30 3.45 0.59 5.55
C TRP A 30 4.46 1.20 6.52
N GLN A 31 5.72 1.09 6.17
CA GLN A 31 6.83 1.72 6.86
C GLN A 31 7.86 2.14 5.81
N CYS A 32 8.51 3.27 6.07
CA CYS A 32 9.61 3.76 5.26
C CYS A 32 10.82 4.06 6.15
N GLY A 33 12.00 4.04 5.53
CA GLY A 33 13.25 4.32 6.19
C GLY A 33 14.27 4.88 5.22
N GLU A 34 15.05 5.83 5.69
CA GLU A 34 16.16 6.41 4.94
C GLU A 34 17.42 6.38 5.82
N SER A 35 18.55 6.06 5.21
CA SER A 35 19.85 6.08 5.88
C SER A 35 20.98 6.22 4.88
N GLY A 36 21.90 7.16 5.11
CA GLY A 36 23.24 7.15 4.50
C GLY A 36 23.31 7.02 2.98
N GLY A 37 22.35 7.58 2.24
CA GLY A 37 22.28 7.44 0.77
C GLY A 37 21.38 6.32 0.27
N PHE A 38 20.62 5.66 1.14
CA PHE A 38 19.64 4.63 0.81
C PHE A 38 18.25 5.04 1.29
N ALA A 39 17.23 4.60 0.56
CA ALA A 39 15.83 4.76 0.92
C ALA A 39 15.10 3.44 0.72
N GLY A 40 14.10 3.19 1.57
CA GLY A 40 13.32 1.97 1.55
C GLY A 40 11.86 2.23 1.89
N PHE A 41 10.99 1.47 1.24
CA PHE A 41 9.56 1.42 1.50
C PHE A 41 9.12 -0.04 1.61
N MET A 42 8.21 -0.33 2.55
CA MET A 42 7.54 -1.61 2.68
C MET A 42 6.05 -1.37 2.95
N GLY A 43 5.17 -1.90 2.10
CA GLY A 43 3.73 -1.69 2.20
C GLY A 43 2.92 -2.94 1.90
N PHE A 44 1.77 -3.08 2.57
CA PHE A 44 0.89 -4.24 2.52
C PHE A 44 -0.58 -3.84 2.40
N VAL A 45 -1.33 -4.61 1.63
CA VAL A 45 -2.80 -4.65 1.66
C VAL A 45 -3.23 -6.06 2.05
N LYS A 46 -3.83 -6.19 3.24
CA LYS A 46 -4.21 -7.49 3.80
C LYS A 46 -5.30 -8.16 2.97
N GLU A 47 -6.25 -7.39 2.48
CA GLU A 47 -7.44 -7.89 1.80
C GLU A 47 -7.11 -8.69 0.53
N ASN A 48 -6.08 -8.28 -0.20
CA ASN A 48 -5.66 -8.99 -1.42
C ASN A 48 -4.32 -9.71 -1.23
N GLN A 49 -3.84 -9.86 0.01
CA GLN A 49 -2.57 -10.51 0.34
C GLN A 49 -1.39 -10.00 -0.51
N THR A 50 -1.38 -8.70 -0.80
CA THR A 50 -0.41 -8.07 -1.71
C THR A 50 0.57 -7.22 -0.90
N ALA A 51 1.85 -7.32 -1.23
CA ALA A 51 2.92 -6.56 -0.61
C ALA A 51 3.85 -5.97 -1.68
N VAL A 52 4.39 -4.79 -1.39
CA VAL A 52 5.40 -4.11 -2.22
C VAL A 52 6.55 -3.69 -1.32
N ILE A 53 7.77 -4.00 -1.76
CA ILE A 53 9.01 -3.53 -1.14
C ILE A 53 9.79 -2.78 -2.22
N VAL A 54 10.22 -1.56 -1.90
CA VAL A 54 11.10 -0.77 -2.76
C VAL A 54 12.39 -0.52 -1.99
N LEU A 55 13.52 -0.80 -2.63
CA LEU A 55 14.85 -0.51 -2.10
C LEU A 55 15.58 0.37 -3.11
N SER A 56 16.20 1.44 -2.63
CA SER A 56 16.95 2.38 -3.45
C SER A 56 18.32 2.65 -2.84
N ASN A 57 19.32 2.74 -3.71
CA ASN A 57 20.68 3.22 -3.41
C ASN A 57 20.81 4.74 -3.58
N SER A 58 19.70 5.46 -3.50
CA SER A 58 19.65 6.92 -3.40
C SER A 58 18.94 7.34 -2.11
N SER A 59 19.23 8.55 -1.64
CA SER A 59 18.52 9.19 -0.54
C SER A 59 17.21 9.85 -0.99
N SER A 60 16.74 9.58 -2.21
CA SER A 60 15.45 10.07 -2.66
C SER A 60 14.36 9.18 -2.10
N SER A 61 13.33 9.77 -1.51
CA SER A 61 12.17 9.03 -1.02
C SER A 61 11.59 8.15 -2.12
N VAL A 62 11.26 6.92 -1.76
CA VAL A 62 10.66 5.90 -2.63
C VAL A 62 9.20 5.62 -2.26
N ASP A 63 8.64 6.38 -1.32
CA ASP A 63 7.31 6.13 -0.76
C ASP A 63 6.25 6.20 -1.86
N ASP A 64 6.28 7.25 -2.68
CA ASP A 64 5.33 7.42 -3.80
C ASP A 64 5.42 6.29 -4.81
N ILE A 65 6.62 5.75 -5.06
CA ILE A 65 6.81 4.60 -5.95
C ILE A 65 6.11 3.39 -5.35
N GLY A 66 6.39 3.08 -4.08
CA GLY A 66 5.82 1.93 -3.39
C GLY A 66 4.31 1.99 -3.28
N GLN A 67 3.77 3.14 -2.88
CA GLN A 67 2.33 3.36 -2.75
C GLN A 67 1.63 3.26 -4.11
N ASN A 68 2.16 3.89 -5.16
CA ASN A 68 1.55 3.82 -6.49
C ASN A 68 1.57 2.41 -7.10
N VAL A 69 2.65 1.67 -6.91
CA VAL A 69 2.71 0.26 -7.36
C VAL A 69 1.65 -0.57 -6.64
N LEU A 70 1.54 -0.43 -5.32
CA LEU A 70 0.56 -1.17 -4.52
C LEU A 70 -0.89 -0.84 -4.94
N ILE A 71 -1.21 0.44 -5.15
CA ILE A 71 -2.52 0.90 -5.65
C ILE A 71 -2.83 0.32 -7.04
N ASN A 72 -1.84 0.26 -7.93
CA ASN A 72 -2.05 -0.28 -9.27
C ASN A 72 -2.26 -1.79 -9.26
N LEU A 73 -1.52 -2.55 -8.44
CA LEU A 73 -1.76 -3.99 -8.26
C LEU A 73 -3.17 -4.27 -7.73
N GLU A 74 -3.64 -3.47 -6.78
CA GLU A 74 -5.01 -3.55 -6.26
C GLU A 74 -6.08 -3.31 -7.33
N LYS A 75 -5.84 -2.36 -8.24
CA LYS A 75 -6.73 -2.10 -9.38
C LYS A 75 -6.74 -3.25 -10.37
N MET A 76 -5.58 -3.84 -10.65
CA MET A 76 -5.46 -4.99 -11.55
C MET A 76 -6.14 -6.23 -10.99
N ALA A 77 -5.98 -6.52 -9.69
CA ALA A 77 -6.67 -7.62 -9.02
C ALA A 77 -8.20 -7.50 -9.15
N LYS A 78 -8.76 -6.32 -8.83
CA LYS A 78 -10.20 -6.04 -9.00
C LYS A 78 -10.68 -6.27 -10.43
N LYS A 79 -9.87 -5.88 -11.43
CA LYS A 79 -10.21 -6.05 -12.85
C LYS A 79 -10.24 -7.54 -13.24
N MET A 80 -9.29 -8.34 -12.76
CA MET A 80 -9.27 -9.79 -13.02
C MET A 80 -10.49 -10.48 -12.42
N ASP A 81 -10.85 -10.17 -11.16
CA ASP A 81 -12.04 -10.72 -10.49
C ASP A 81 -13.34 -10.38 -11.24
N SER A 82 -13.45 -9.16 -11.77
CA SER A 82 -14.61 -8.77 -12.57
C SER A 82 -14.66 -9.38 -13.97
N THR A 83 -13.49 -9.75 -14.54
CA THR A 83 -13.40 -10.30 -15.90
C THR A 83 -13.66 -11.80 -15.90
N PHE A 84 -13.32 -12.50 -14.81
CA PHE A 84 -13.53 -13.93 -14.63
C PHE A 84 -14.21 -14.20 -13.28
N PRO A 85 -15.54 -13.95 -13.17
CA PRO A 85 -16.24 -14.19 -11.92
C PRO A 85 -16.19 -15.68 -11.57
N VAL A 86 -15.62 -16.01 -10.41
CA VAL A 86 -15.67 -17.38 -9.87
C VAL A 86 -17.13 -17.79 -9.73
N PRO A 87 -17.58 -18.89 -10.37
CA PRO A 87 -18.95 -19.35 -10.23
C PRO A 87 -19.25 -19.62 -8.75
N LYS A 88 -20.33 -19.02 -8.24
CA LYS A 88 -20.82 -19.38 -6.91
C LYS A 88 -21.33 -20.82 -6.97
N GLU A 89 -20.67 -21.73 -6.25
CA GLU A 89 -21.20 -23.08 -6.04
C GLU A 89 -22.61 -22.95 -5.45
N ARG A 90 -23.57 -23.63 -6.08
CA ARG A 90 -24.98 -23.68 -5.68
C ARG A 90 -25.21 -24.77 -4.66
#